data_AF-A0A4Y4KK90-F1
#
_entry.id   AF-A0A4Y4KK90-F1
#
_cell.length_a   1.000
_cell.length_b   1.000
_cell.length_c   1.000
_cell.angle_alpha   90.00
_cell.angle_beta   90.00
_cell.angle_gamma   90.00
#
_symmetry.space_group_name_H-M   'P 1'
#
loop_
_entity.id
_entity.type
_entity.pdbx_description
1 polymer ?
#
loop_
_entity_poly.entity_id
_entity_poly.type
_entity_poly.pdbx_seq_one_letter_code
_entity_poly.pdbx_strand_id
1 'polypeptide(L)'
;MREIARRLGLGRNTVRKYARAATPEAMLHGQWQDRTSKLDPYRPYLEQRIAEGCTNLSRLHREIQERGARCSYSTLRDYVRPLCPGHRPTSGRPPMARPPSPREATRWIMSHPDHLRTDDQLQLKTLLARSPELTAATSHVRTFATIMNNREGDRLRGWIADVCADERCGLASFATGLINDLDAVVFGMSTDWSSGPVEGRINDLKALKRGMFGRARLPLLRKRLLLAAASRRSQTVTAPQWS
;
A
#
# COMPACT_ATOMS: atom_id res chain seq x y z
N MET A 1 -25.76 11.89 13.78
CA MET A 1 -25.04 11.33 12.61
C MET A 1 -23.64 11.93 12.37
N ARG A 2 -23.47 13.26 12.26
CA ARG A 2 -22.13 13.88 12.05
C ARG A 2 -21.16 13.68 13.22
N GLU A 3 -21.65 13.73 14.45
CA GLU A 3 -20.86 13.43 15.66
C GLU A 3 -20.36 11.98 15.68
N ILE A 4 -21.23 11.03 15.34
CA ILE A 4 -20.93 9.59 15.29
C ILE A 4 -19.89 9.28 14.20
N ALA A 5 -20.00 9.92 13.04
CA ALA A 5 -19.02 9.84 11.96
C ALA A 5 -17.64 10.34 12.40
N ARG A 6 -17.57 11.45 13.16
CA ARG A 6 -16.30 12.01 13.66
C ARG A 6 -15.66 11.11 14.71
N ARG A 7 -16.46 10.56 15.64
CA ARG A 7 -15.98 9.69 16.72
C ARG A 7 -15.52 8.31 16.22
N LEU A 8 -16.17 7.78 15.20
CA LEU A 8 -15.85 6.45 14.64
C LEU A 8 -14.93 6.50 13.41
N GLY A 9 -14.59 7.69 12.91
CA GLY A 9 -13.78 7.84 11.69
C GLY A 9 -14.43 7.28 10.41
N LEU A 10 -15.75 7.05 10.43
CA LEU A 10 -16.50 6.45 9.33
C LEU A 10 -17.16 7.51 8.44
N GLY A 11 -17.16 7.26 7.13
CA GLY A 11 -17.87 8.12 6.17
C GLY A 11 -19.37 8.24 6.50
N ARG A 12 -19.96 9.42 6.30
CA ARG A 12 -21.36 9.71 6.68
C ARG A 12 -22.36 8.73 6.08
N ASN A 13 -22.11 8.25 4.86
CA ASN A 13 -22.95 7.25 4.20
C ASN A 13 -22.86 5.87 4.88
N THR A 14 -21.67 5.49 5.36
CA THR A 14 -21.45 4.25 6.11
C THR A 14 -22.13 4.29 7.47
N VAL A 15 -22.03 5.42 8.19
CA VAL A 15 -22.74 5.62 9.46
C VAL A 15 -24.25 5.56 9.26
N ARG A 16 -24.77 6.16 8.16
CA ARG A 16 -26.19 6.09 7.82
C ARG A 16 -26.65 4.68 7.44
N LYS A 17 -25.81 3.92 6.74
CA LYS A 17 -26.08 2.51 6.40
C LYS A 17 -26.15 1.66 7.67
N TYR A 18 -25.20 1.82 8.57
CA TYR A 18 -25.14 1.05 9.83
C TYR A 18 -26.24 1.43 10.82
N ALA A 19 -26.59 2.72 10.93
CA ALA A 19 -27.70 3.15 11.79
C ALA A 19 -29.08 2.69 11.30
N ARG A 20 -29.20 2.27 10.03
CA ARG A 20 -30.45 1.74 9.45
C ARG A 20 -30.47 0.20 9.39
N ALA A 21 -29.39 -0.48 9.76
CA ALA A 21 -29.34 -1.93 9.77
C ALA A 21 -30.07 -2.45 11.03
N ALA A 22 -31.09 -3.29 10.82
CA ALA A 22 -31.85 -3.89 11.93
C ALA A 22 -31.09 -5.02 12.62
N THR A 23 -30.13 -5.65 11.93
CA THR A 23 -29.31 -6.75 12.47
C THR A 23 -27.83 -6.59 12.10
N PRO A 24 -26.89 -7.12 12.91
CA PRO A 24 -25.46 -7.07 12.64
C PRO A 24 -25.06 -7.71 11.30
N GLU A 25 -25.78 -8.73 10.86
CA GLU A 25 -25.55 -9.43 9.60
C GLU A 25 -25.86 -8.54 8.39
N ALA A 26 -26.86 -7.66 8.53
CA ALA A 26 -27.19 -6.66 7.51
C ALA A 26 -26.11 -5.56 7.35
N MET A 27 -25.15 -5.48 8.29
CA MET A 27 -24.01 -4.56 8.21
C MET A 27 -22.87 -5.11 7.33
N LEU A 28 -22.82 -6.42 7.09
CA LEU A 28 -21.72 -7.14 6.42
C LEU A 28 -21.84 -7.19 4.89
N HIS A 29 -22.79 -6.46 4.29
CA HIS A 29 -22.92 -6.40 2.84
C HIS A 29 -21.83 -5.52 2.21
N GLY A 30 -20.74 -6.14 1.75
CA GLY A 30 -19.72 -5.47 0.96
C GLY A 30 -18.47 -6.31 0.66
N GLN A 31 -18.38 -6.76 -0.58
CA GLN A 31 -17.15 -7.15 -1.32
C GLN A 31 -16.59 -8.58 -1.20
N TRP A 32 -16.99 -9.41 -0.22
CA TRP A 32 -16.36 -10.74 -0.05
C TRP A 32 -17.30 -11.92 0.24
N GLN A 33 -18.62 -11.78 0.07
CA GLN A 33 -19.56 -12.88 0.33
C GLN A 33 -20.07 -13.62 -0.92
N ASP A 34 -20.08 -12.98 -2.10
CA ASP A 34 -20.64 -13.60 -3.32
C ASP A 34 -19.61 -14.29 -4.22
N ARG A 35 -18.41 -14.59 -3.72
CA ARG A 35 -17.50 -15.49 -4.44
C ARG A 35 -17.82 -16.91 -4.02
N THR A 36 -18.41 -17.68 -4.94
CA THR A 36 -18.60 -19.11 -4.79
C THR A 36 -17.26 -19.73 -4.41
N SER A 37 -17.10 -20.12 -3.14
CA SER A 37 -15.89 -20.79 -2.70
C SER A 37 -15.92 -22.22 -3.23
N LYS A 38 -14.75 -22.79 -3.49
CA LYS A 38 -14.62 -24.22 -3.85
C LYS A 38 -15.18 -25.16 -2.77
N LEU A 39 -15.48 -24.63 -1.59
CA LEU A 39 -16.10 -25.33 -0.46
C LEU A 39 -17.64 -25.30 -0.51
N ASP A 40 -18.26 -24.40 -1.27
CA ASP A 40 -19.71 -24.15 -1.28
C ASP A 40 -20.53 -25.39 -1.65
N PRO A 41 -20.15 -26.19 -2.66
CA PRO A 41 -20.85 -27.43 -2.98
C PRO A 41 -20.82 -28.48 -1.86
N TYR A 42 -19.86 -28.39 -0.94
CA TYR A 42 -19.62 -29.36 0.12
C TYR A 42 -20.09 -28.88 1.51
N ARG A 43 -20.60 -27.64 1.62
CA ARG A 43 -21.10 -27.08 2.90
C ARG A 43 -22.21 -27.92 3.55
N PRO A 44 -23.25 -28.39 2.81
CA PRO A 44 -24.32 -29.18 3.42
C PRO A 44 -23.79 -30.50 4.00
N TYR A 45 -22.81 -31.12 3.34
CA TYR A 45 -22.17 -32.34 3.85
C TYR A 45 -21.37 -32.08 5.13
N LEU A 46 -20.62 -30.97 5.18
CA LEU A 46 -19.85 -30.60 6.35
C LEU A 46 -20.76 -30.31 7.55
N GLU A 47 -21.86 -29.58 7.34
CA GLU A 47 -22.86 -29.29 8.39
C GLU A 47 -23.49 -30.57 8.93
N GLN A 48 -23.87 -31.50 8.06
CA GLN A 48 -24.37 -32.81 8.46
C GLN A 48 -23.36 -33.58 9.32
N ARG A 49 -22.09 -33.67 8.90
CA ARG A 49 -21.05 -34.40 9.64
C ARG A 49 -20.72 -33.75 10.99
N ILE A 50 -20.81 -32.42 11.08
CA ILE A 50 -20.65 -31.68 12.34
C ILE A 50 -21.84 -31.96 13.28
N ALA A 51 -23.07 -31.99 12.75
CA ALA A 51 -24.26 -32.36 13.51
C ALA A 51 -24.21 -33.81 14.02
N GLU A 52 -23.58 -34.72 13.26
CA GLU A 52 -23.26 -36.09 13.67
C GLU A 52 -22.09 -36.18 14.68
N GLY A 53 -21.53 -35.05 15.12
CA GLY A 53 -20.47 -34.98 16.13
C GLY A 53 -19.05 -35.17 15.60
N CYS A 54 -18.85 -35.27 14.27
CA CYS A 54 -17.53 -35.37 13.67
C CYS A 54 -16.85 -34.00 13.58
N THR A 55 -16.09 -33.63 14.61
CA THR A 55 -15.31 -32.36 14.66
C THR A 55 -13.85 -32.52 14.22
N ASN A 56 -13.45 -33.72 13.76
CA ASN A 56 -12.08 -33.98 13.30
C ASN A 56 -11.85 -33.41 11.89
N LEU A 57 -11.19 -32.25 11.84
CA LEU A 57 -10.89 -31.50 10.61
C LEU A 57 -10.09 -32.28 9.57
N SER A 58 -9.14 -33.12 10.00
CA SER A 58 -8.32 -33.92 9.08
C SER A 58 -9.14 -35.03 8.43
N ARG A 59 -10.07 -35.61 9.19
CA ARG A 59 -11.03 -36.59 8.65
C ARG A 59 -11.99 -35.94 7.65
N LEU A 60 -12.55 -34.78 7.98
CA LEU A 60 -13.42 -34.02 7.08
C LEU A 60 -12.69 -33.58 5.81
N HIS A 61 -11.41 -33.19 5.90
CA HIS A 61 -10.61 -32.79 4.73
C HIS A 61 -10.37 -33.95 3.77
N ARG A 62 -10.09 -35.14 4.31
CA ARG A 62 -9.96 -36.36 3.50
C ARG A 62 -11.28 -36.75 2.84
N GLU A 63 -12.38 -36.75 3.59
CA GLU A 63 -13.72 -37.11 3.09
C GLU A 63 -14.20 -36.19 1.96
N ILE A 64 -13.94 -34.87 2.04
CA ILE A 64 -14.30 -33.95 0.95
C ILE A 64 -13.34 -34.05 -0.24
N GLN A 65 -12.05 -34.37 -0.01
CA GLN A 65 -11.08 -34.55 -1.08
C GLN A 65 -11.38 -35.82 -1.90
N GLU A 66 -11.80 -36.91 -1.24
CA GLU A 66 -12.29 -38.14 -1.90
C GLU A 66 -13.55 -37.87 -2.74
N ARG A 67 -14.40 -36.92 -2.32
CA ARG A 67 -15.58 -36.46 -3.06
C ARG A 67 -15.27 -35.40 -4.14
N GLY A 68 -13.98 -35.18 -4.44
CA GLY A 68 -13.52 -34.32 -5.52
C GLY A 68 -13.29 -32.84 -5.15
N ALA A 69 -13.34 -32.47 -3.87
CA ALA A 69 -13.10 -31.10 -3.45
C ALA A 69 -11.62 -30.70 -3.64
N ARG A 70 -11.39 -29.58 -4.32
CA ARG A 70 -10.05 -28.97 -4.49
C ARG A 70 -9.77 -27.86 -3.47
N CYS A 71 -10.41 -27.90 -2.30
CA CYS A 71 -10.23 -26.90 -1.25
C CYS A 71 -9.00 -27.22 -0.38
N SER A 72 -8.27 -26.17 0.03
CA SER A 72 -7.16 -26.33 0.97
C SER A 72 -7.67 -26.63 2.39
N TYR A 73 -6.83 -27.33 3.17
CA TYR A 73 -7.08 -27.62 4.58
C TYR A 73 -7.38 -26.36 5.40
N SER A 74 -6.69 -25.25 5.10
CA SER A 74 -6.91 -23.94 5.74
C SER A 74 -8.34 -23.43 5.53
N THR A 75 -8.86 -23.47 4.31
CA THR A 75 -10.22 -23.02 3.98
C THR A 75 -11.27 -23.86 4.69
N LEU A 76 -11.07 -25.18 4.79
CA LEU A 76 -11.95 -26.05 5.57
C LEU A 76 -11.90 -25.73 7.06
N ARG A 77 -10.70 -25.60 7.63
CA ARG A 77 -10.50 -25.28 9.04
C ARG A 77 -11.19 -23.99 9.42
N ASP A 78 -11.03 -22.95 8.60
CA ASP A 78 -11.58 -21.62 8.87
C ASP A 78 -13.13 -21.62 8.75
N TYR A 79 -13.70 -22.52 7.93
CA TYR A 79 -15.16 -22.74 7.84
C TYR A 79 -15.73 -23.55 9.00
N VAL A 80 -15.06 -24.65 9.39
CA VAL A 80 -15.59 -25.62 10.37
C VAL A 80 -15.35 -25.19 11.82
N ARG A 81 -14.22 -24.51 12.13
CA ARG A 81 -13.90 -24.08 13.50
C ARG A 81 -15.01 -23.24 14.17
N PRO A 82 -15.63 -22.25 13.51
CA PRO A 82 -16.75 -21.50 14.09
C PRO A 82 -17.99 -22.35 14.40
N LEU A 83 -18.16 -23.49 13.74
CA LEU A 83 -19.33 -24.36 13.85
C LEU A 83 -19.16 -25.49 14.89
N CYS A 84 -17.94 -25.70 15.40
CA CYS A 84 -17.68 -26.76 16.39
C CYS A 84 -18.19 -26.36 17.79
N PRO A 85 -18.94 -27.26 18.49
CA PRO A 85 -19.34 -27.06 19.87
C PRO A 85 -18.12 -26.86 20.78
N GLY A 86 -18.07 -25.76 21.53
CA GLY A 86 -16.93 -25.40 22.40
C GLY A 86 -15.91 -24.45 21.79
N HIS A 87 -16.06 -24.06 20.50
CA HIS A 87 -15.34 -22.91 19.98
C HIS A 87 -15.88 -21.63 20.61
N ARG A 88 -15.28 -21.20 21.72
CA ARG A 88 -15.47 -19.84 22.21
C ARG A 88 -14.85 -18.94 21.15
N PRO A 89 -15.63 -18.08 20.45
CA PRO A 89 -15.01 -17.11 19.59
C PRO A 89 -14.01 -16.35 20.45
N THR A 90 -12.77 -16.20 19.97
CA THR A 90 -11.78 -15.31 20.57
C THR A 90 -12.19 -13.84 20.43
N SER A 91 -13.50 -13.55 20.44
CA SER A 91 -14.15 -12.25 20.30
C SER A 91 -14.10 -11.39 21.57
N GLY A 92 -13.29 -11.77 22.57
CA GLY A 92 -13.08 -10.98 23.78
C GLY A 92 -11.77 -10.19 23.80
N ARG A 93 -10.81 -10.50 22.92
CA ARG A 93 -9.59 -9.67 22.81
C ARG A 93 -9.85 -8.63 21.73
N PRO A 94 -9.94 -7.33 22.05
CA PRO A 94 -9.95 -6.32 21.01
C PRO A 94 -8.75 -6.59 20.10
N PRO A 95 -8.91 -6.56 18.77
CA PRO A 95 -7.78 -6.76 17.87
C PRO A 95 -6.71 -5.77 18.32
N MET A 96 -5.60 -6.27 18.86
CA MET A 96 -4.47 -5.40 19.18
C MET A 96 -4.18 -4.65 17.90
N ALA A 97 -4.23 -3.31 17.97
CA ALA A 97 -3.95 -2.47 16.82
C ALA A 97 -2.66 -2.99 16.19
N ARG A 98 -2.77 -3.50 14.96
CA ARG A 98 -1.65 -4.12 14.28
C ARG A 98 -0.52 -3.09 14.26
N PRO A 99 0.71 -3.44 14.69
CA PRO A 99 1.81 -2.50 14.58
C PRO A 99 1.93 -2.08 13.10
N PRO A 100 2.28 -0.81 12.84
CA PRO A 100 2.43 -0.33 11.48
C PRO A 100 3.48 -1.15 10.74
N SER A 101 3.20 -1.46 9.49
CA SER A 101 4.20 -2.06 8.61
C SER A 101 5.35 -1.08 8.36
N PRO A 102 6.56 -1.57 8.04
CA PRO A 102 7.67 -0.70 7.65
C PRO A 102 7.30 0.28 6.54
N ARG A 103 6.48 -0.16 5.57
CA ARG A 103 6.01 0.66 4.45
C ARG A 103 5.09 1.79 4.90
N GLU A 104 4.23 1.54 5.90
CA GLU A 104 3.38 2.58 6.49
C GLU A 104 4.20 3.60 7.27
N ALA A 105 5.15 3.12 8.09
CA ALA A 105 6.06 3.99 8.82
C ALA A 105 6.88 4.89 7.86
N THR A 106 7.49 4.32 6.82
CA THR A 106 8.21 5.09 5.80
C THR A 106 7.29 6.09 5.10
N ARG A 107 6.08 5.69 4.74
CA ARG A 107 5.10 6.59 4.13
C ARG A 107 4.80 7.78 5.03
N TRP A 108 4.57 7.56 6.33
CA TRP A 108 4.29 8.64 7.27
C TRP A 108 5.49 9.58 7.45
N ILE A 109 6.71 9.03 7.51
CA ILE A 109 7.95 9.82 7.62
C ILE A 109 8.15 10.70 6.38
N MET A 110 7.88 10.17 5.19
CA MET A 110 8.06 10.88 3.92
C MET A 110 6.89 11.82 3.55
N SER A 111 5.76 11.74 4.24
CA SER A 111 4.58 12.57 3.96
C SER A 111 4.68 13.90 4.72
N HIS A 112 4.22 14.99 4.09
CA HIS A 112 4.17 16.29 4.75
C HIS A 112 3.21 16.24 5.97
N PRO A 113 3.60 16.76 7.16
CA PRO A 113 2.82 16.64 8.39
C PRO A 113 1.33 17.01 8.24
N ASP A 114 1.04 18.05 7.47
CA ASP A 114 -0.31 18.56 7.25
C ASP A 114 -1.20 17.65 6.39
N HIS A 115 -0.60 16.70 5.67
CA HIS A 115 -1.31 15.73 4.83
C HIS A 115 -1.54 14.39 5.53
N LEU A 116 -0.99 14.19 6.74
CA LEU A 116 -1.28 12.98 7.53
C LEU A 116 -2.62 13.09 8.24
N ARG A 117 -3.35 11.99 8.30
CA ARG A 117 -4.53 11.88 9.17
C ARG A 117 -4.11 11.97 10.63
N THR A 118 -4.98 12.50 11.49
CA THR A 118 -4.71 12.65 12.93
C THR A 118 -4.33 11.31 13.59
N ASP A 119 -4.97 10.21 13.19
CA ASP A 119 -4.66 8.86 13.69
C ASP A 119 -3.22 8.44 13.31
N ASP A 120 -2.81 8.71 12.07
CA ASP A 120 -1.47 8.39 11.55
C ASP A 120 -0.40 9.25 12.25
N GLN A 121 -0.69 10.52 12.51
CA GLN A 121 0.20 11.40 13.28
C GLN A 121 0.43 10.87 14.70
N LEU A 122 -0.62 10.40 15.36
CA LEU A 122 -0.53 9.83 16.70
C LEU A 122 0.26 8.51 16.71
N GLN A 123 0.04 7.64 15.72
CA GLN A 123 0.79 6.40 15.56
C GLN A 123 2.26 6.66 15.25
N LEU A 124 2.56 7.61 14.35
CA LEU A 124 3.93 8.04 14.08
C LEU A 124 4.60 8.58 15.34
N LYS A 125 3.93 9.46 16.11
CA LYS A 125 4.47 9.98 17.37
C LYS A 125 4.80 8.86 18.37
N THR A 126 3.91 7.87 18.47
CA THR A 126 4.12 6.69 19.32
C THR A 126 5.30 5.85 18.85
N LEU A 127 5.49 5.72 17.54
CA LEU A 127 6.62 5.00 16.94
C LEU A 127 7.95 5.72 17.21
N LEU A 128 8.01 7.03 17.00
CA LEU A 128 9.21 7.83 17.24
C LEU A 128 9.62 7.83 18.71
N ALA A 129 8.66 7.87 19.64
CA ALA A 129 8.94 7.77 21.07
C ALA A 129 9.60 6.44 21.50
N ARG A 130 9.54 5.40 20.66
CA ARG A 130 10.13 4.08 20.93
C ARG A 130 11.51 3.86 20.31
N SER A 131 11.93 4.70 19.36
CA SER A 131 13.22 4.56 18.68
C SER A 131 13.86 5.95 18.45
N PRO A 132 14.97 6.24 19.15
CA PRO A 132 15.73 7.47 18.90
C PRO A 132 16.32 7.50 17.48
N GLU A 133 16.64 6.35 16.89
CA GLU A 133 17.14 6.21 15.53
C GLU A 133 16.11 6.69 14.49
N LEU A 134 14.86 6.24 14.63
CA LEU A 134 13.76 6.69 13.77
C LEU A 134 13.46 8.18 13.96
N THR A 135 13.62 8.70 15.18
CA THR A 135 13.46 10.13 15.46
C THR A 135 14.52 10.95 14.73
N ALA A 136 15.79 10.54 14.82
CA ALA A 136 16.91 11.16 14.09
C ALA A 136 16.68 11.11 12.57
N ALA A 137 16.40 9.93 12.02
CA ALA A 137 16.12 9.75 10.59
C ALA A 137 14.94 10.61 10.11
N THR A 138 13.86 10.68 10.90
CA THR A 138 12.68 11.51 10.55
C THR A 138 13.01 12.99 10.54
N SER A 139 13.84 13.47 11.47
CA SER A 139 14.28 14.87 11.51
C SER A 139 15.13 15.23 10.28
N HIS A 140 16.08 14.38 9.91
CA HIS A 140 16.91 14.57 8.72
C HIS A 140 16.10 14.51 7.42
N VAL A 141 15.17 13.55 7.29
CA VAL A 141 14.27 13.46 6.12
C VAL A 141 13.40 14.71 5.99
N ARG A 142 12.86 15.23 7.10
CA ARG A 142 12.04 16.45 7.08
C ARG A 142 12.87 17.67 6.70
N THR A 143 14.07 17.82 7.26
CA THR A 143 14.99 18.90 6.92
C THR A 143 15.36 18.85 5.44
N PHE A 144 15.69 17.67 4.92
CA PHE A 144 15.96 17.48 3.49
C PHE A 144 14.77 17.86 2.60
N ALA A 145 13.55 17.45 2.99
CA ALA A 145 12.34 17.81 2.26
C ALA A 145 12.08 19.33 2.26
N THR A 146 12.38 20.03 3.36
CA THR A 146 12.31 21.50 3.40
C THR A 146 13.30 22.13 2.43
N ILE A 147 14.56 21.67 2.43
CA ILE A 147 15.59 22.15 1.51
C ILE A 147 15.15 21.95 0.05
N MET A 148 14.62 20.77 -0.29
CA MET A 148 14.10 20.45 -1.62
C MET A 148 12.92 21.35 -2.02
N ASN A 149 11.93 21.50 -1.15
CA ASN A 149 10.70 22.23 -1.47
C ASN A 149 10.91 23.74 -1.54
N ASN A 150 11.81 24.28 -0.73
CA ASN A 150 12.14 25.71 -0.72
C ASN A 150 13.27 26.08 -1.68
N ARG A 151 13.90 25.08 -2.32
CA ARG A 151 15.02 25.24 -3.25
C ARG A 151 16.27 25.88 -2.65
N GLU A 152 16.56 25.51 -1.42
CA GLU A 152 17.69 26.02 -0.63
C GLU A 152 18.94 25.15 -0.84
N GLY A 153 19.32 24.91 -2.10
CA GLY A 153 20.40 23.96 -2.43
C GLY A 153 21.75 24.29 -1.78
N ASP A 154 22.00 25.54 -1.44
CA ASP A 154 23.16 26.00 -0.67
C ASP A 154 23.26 25.34 0.72
N ARG A 155 22.12 25.01 1.34
CA ARG A 155 22.06 24.33 2.65
C ARG A 155 22.36 22.83 2.59
N LEU A 156 22.39 22.23 1.40
CA LEU A 156 22.59 20.79 1.22
C LEU A 156 23.91 20.31 1.83
N ARG A 157 24.99 21.08 1.66
CA ARG A 157 26.31 20.73 2.22
C ARG A 157 26.29 20.63 3.74
N GLY A 158 25.61 21.56 4.41
CA GLY A 158 25.43 21.52 5.86
C GLY A 158 24.61 20.31 6.30
N TRP A 159 23.50 20.06 5.60
CA TRP A 159 22.67 18.87 5.87
C TRP A 159 23.43 17.55 5.71
N ILE A 160 24.29 17.42 4.69
CA ILE A 160 25.14 16.23 4.51
C ILE A 160 26.08 16.04 5.71
N ALA A 161 26.72 17.12 6.16
CA ALA A 161 27.61 17.06 7.32
C ALA A 161 26.86 16.64 8.60
N ASP A 162 25.67 17.20 8.83
CA ASP A 162 24.82 16.88 9.98
C ASP A 162 24.38 15.40 9.97
N VAL A 163 24.01 14.87 8.80
CA VAL A 163 23.61 13.46 8.64
C VAL A 163 24.79 12.51 8.85
N CYS A 164 25.98 12.87 8.33
CA CYS A 164 27.17 12.05 8.50
C CYS A 164 27.71 12.07 9.94
N ALA A 165 27.48 13.15 10.69
CA ALA A 165 27.82 13.24 12.11
C ALA A 165 26.84 12.45 13.01
N ASP A 166 25.63 12.17 12.54
CA ASP A 166 24.60 11.44 13.27
C ASP A 166 24.58 9.95 12.90
N GLU A 167 25.39 9.15 13.58
CA GLU A 167 25.50 7.70 13.36
C GLU A 167 24.17 6.94 13.56
N ARG A 168 23.21 7.53 14.28
CA ARG A 168 21.95 6.87 14.66
C ARG A 168 20.92 6.90 13.54
N CYS A 169 21.05 7.83 12.60
CA CYS A 169 20.01 8.03 11.58
C CYS A 169 20.07 7.02 10.43
N GLY A 170 21.20 6.32 10.24
CA GLY A 170 21.37 5.32 9.17
C GLY A 170 21.34 5.87 7.74
N LEU A 171 21.47 7.19 7.56
CA LEU A 171 21.41 7.86 6.25
C LEU A 171 22.79 8.32 5.72
N ALA A 172 23.88 8.06 6.45
CA ALA A 172 25.22 8.51 6.10
C ALA A 172 25.67 8.06 4.69
N SER A 173 25.41 6.79 4.30
CA SER A 173 25.75 6.30 2.97
C SER A 173 25.00 7.01 1.85
N PHE A 174 23.73 7.38 2.10
CA PHE A 174 22.94 8.17 1.16
C PHE A 174 23.50 9.59 1.04
N ALA A 175 23.75 10.26 2.17
CA ALA A 175 24.29 11.62 2.19
C ALA A 175 25.68 11.69 1.53
N THR A 176 26.56 10.72 1.80
CA THR A 176 27.88 10.61 1.17
C THR A 176 27.75 10.40 -0.34
N GLY A 177 26.76 9.61 -0.79
CA GLY A 177 26.49 9.40 -2.21
C GLY A 177 26.17 10.69 -2.97
N LEU A 178 25.52 11.66 -2.32
CA LEU A 178 25.20 12.97 -2.92
C LEU A 178 26.46 13.83 -3.16
N ILE A 179 27.55 13.59 -2.44
CA ILE A 179 28.80 14.35 -2.59
C ILE A 179 29.41 14.13 -3.97
N ASN A 180 29.26 12.93 -4.54
CA ASN A 180 29.85 12.58 -5.84
C ASN A 180 29.35 13.47 -6.98
N ASP A 181 28.10 13.92 -6.90
CA ASP A 181 27.44 14.75 -7.92
C ASP A 181 26.93 16.07 -7.30
N LEU A 182 27.61 16.57 -6.28
CA LEU A 182 27.11 17.63 -5.41
C LEU A 182 26.67 18.88 -6.16
N ASP A 183 27.47 19.36 -7.12
CA ASP A 183 27.13 20.55 -7.89
C ASP A 183 25.87 20.35 -8.75
N ALA A 184 25.69 19.15 -9.31
CA ALA A 184 24.50 18.80 -10.07
C ALA A 184 23.26 18.69 -9.18
N VAL A 185 23.41 18.12 -7.98
CA VAL A 185 22.32 18.02 -6.99
C VAL A 185 21.93 19.40 -6.47
N VAL A 186 22.90 20.24 -6.10
CA VAL A 186 22.67 21.64 -5.67
C VAL A 186 21.96 22.42 -6.77
N PHE A 187 22.40 22.28 -8.03
CA PHE A 187 21.74 22.93 -9.18
C PHE A 187 20.31 22.43 -9.36
N GLY A 188 20.08 21.11 -9.30
CA GLY A 188 18.75 20.52 -9.42
C GLY A 188 17.80 20.90 -8.28
N MET A 189 18.32 21.16 -7.09
CA MET A 189 17.54 21.61 -5.94
C MET A 189 17.28 23.12 -5.98
N SER A 190 18.19 23.92 -6.55
CA SER A 190 18.06 25.39 -6.55
C SER A 190 17.23 25.94 -7.72
N THR A 191 16.97 25.15 -8.76
CA THR A 191 16.37 25.61 -10.01
C THR A 191 14.95 25.11 -10.26
N ASP A 192 14.21 25.79 -11.14
CA ASP A 192 12.92 25.34 -11.68
C ASP A 192 13.02 24.18 -12.69
N TRP A 193 14.24 23.88 -13.15
CA TRP A 193 14.46 22.97 -14.25
C TRP A 193 14.45 21.52 -13.77
N SER A 194 13.52 20.72 -14.30
CA SER A 194 13.47 19.27 -14.04
C SER A 194 13.87 18.47 -15.27
N SER A 195 14.67 17.43 -15.06
CA SER A 195 14.96 16.40 -16.06
C SER A 195 13.78 15.45 -16.30
N GLY A 196 12.71 15.54 -15.51
CA GLY A 196 11.56 14.62 -15.53
C GLY A 196 10.94 14.39 -16.93
N PRO A 197 10.64 15.44 -17.72
CA PRO A 197 10.13 15.27 -19.09
C PRO A 197 11.12 14.60 -20.04
N VAL A 198 12.42 14.73 -19.80
CA VAL A 198 13.49 14.09 -20.58
C VAL A 198 13.65 12.63 -20.13
N GLU A 199 13.68 12.37 -18.84
CA GLU A 199 13.74 11.03 -18.25
C GLU A 199 12.54 10.17 -18.64
N GLY A 200 11.33 10.74 -18.65
CA GLY A 200 10.13 10.07 -19.13
C GLY A 200 10.28 9.62 -20.59
N ARG A 201 10.81 10.49 -21.46
CA ARG A 201 11.10 10.15 -22.86
C ARG A 201 12.18 9.07 -22.99
N ILE A 202 13.23 9.13 -22.15
CA ILE A 202 14.26 8.10 -22.08
C ILE A 202 13.65 6.77 -21.63
N ASN A 203 12.73 6.77 -20.68
CA ASN A 203 12.08 5.56 -20.20
C ASN A 203 11.18 4.94 -21.29
N ASP A 204 10.40 5.74 -22.00
CA ASP A 204 9.63 5.29 -23.17
C ASP A 204 10.53 4.64 -24.22
N LEU A 205 11.66 5.28 -24.52
CA LEU A 205 12.66 4.75 -25.45
C LEU A 205 13.25 3.42 -24.95
N LYS A 206 13.59 3.34 -23.67
CA LYS A 206 14.10 2.10 -23.03
C LYS A 206 13.04 0.99 -23.08
N ALA A 207 11.76 1.30 -22.83
CA ALA A 207 10.67 0.34 -22.93
C ALA A 207 10.48 -0.19 -24.36
N LEU A 208 10.48 0.69 -25.35
CA LEU A 208 10.42 0.31 -26.77
C LEU A 208 11.63 -0.56 -27.16
N LYS A 209 12.83 -0.19 -26.73
CA LYS A 209 14.05 -0.97 -27.00
C LYS A 209 14.01 -2.35 -26.32
N ARG A 210 13.52 -2.45 -25.08
CA ARG A 210 13.34 -3.73 -24.35
C ARG A 210 12.30 -4.62 -25.02
N GLY A 211 11.18 -4.08 -25.48
CA GLY A 211 10.19 -4.81 -26.28
C GLY A 211 10.71 -5.31 -27.63
N MET A 212 11.90 -4.86 -28.04
CA MET A 212 12.62 -5.30 -29.25
C MET A 212 13.87 -6.10 -28.92
N PHE A 213 13.95 -6.66 -27.71
CA PHE A 213 15.09 -7.46 -27.24
C PHE A 213 16.45 -6.74 -27.36
N GLY A 214 16.45 -5.40 -27.30
CA GLY A 214 17.67 -4.61 -27.41
C GLY A 214 18.24 -4.44 -28.82
N ARG A 215 17.67 -5.10 -29.84
CA ARG A 215 18.27 -5.23 -31.20
C ARG A 215 17.95 -4.06 -32.13
N ALA A 216 17.07 -3.15 -31.72
CA ALA A 216 16.67 -2.02 -32.55
C ALA A 216 17.79 -0.96 -32.63
N ARG A 217 18.29 -0.73 -33.85
CA ARG A 217 19.21 0.37 -34.16
C ARG A 217 18.46 1.72 -34.17
N LEU A 218 19.19 2.83 -34.01
CA LEU A 218 18.64 4.18 -33.89
C LEU A 218 17.57 4.55 -34.94
N PRO A 219 17.72 4.23 -36.24
CA PRO A 219 16.69 4.56 -37.24
C PRO A 219 15.33 3.89 -36.96
N LEU A 220 15.35 2.63 -36.50
CA LEU A 220 14.15 1.86 -36.19
C LEU A 220 13.50 2.35 -34.89
N LEU A 221 14.31 2.66 -33.88
CA LEU A 221 13.84 3.26 -32.63
C LEU A 221 13.16 4.61 -32.89
N ARG A 222 13.75 5.47 -33.72
CA ARG A 222 13.18 6.77 -34.10
C ARG A 222 11.82 6.59 -34.77
N LYS A 223 11.70 5.69 -35.76
CA LYS A 223 10.42 5.41 -36.44
C LYS A 223 9.35 4.94 -35.45
N ARG A 224 9.67 3.98 -34.56
CA ARG A 224 8.71 3.48 -33.58
C ARG A 224 8.30 4.51 -32.53
N LEU A 225 9.24 5.34 -32.07
CA LEU A 225 8.94 6.41 -31.13
C LEU A 225 7.99 7.44 -31.75
N LEU A 226 8.25 7.85 -33.00
CA LEU A 226 7.38 8.78 -33.73
C LEU A 226 5.98 8.21 -33.96
N LEU A 227 5.87 6.93 -34.32
CA LEU A 227 4.59 6.23 -34.45
C LEU A 227 3.83 6.18 -33.12
N ALA A 228 4.50 5.77 -32.03
CA ALA A 228 3.89 5.73 -30.70
C ALA A 228 3.46 7.12 -30.18
N ALA A 229 4.21 8.17 -30.53
CA ALA A 229 3.84 9.55 -30.21
C ALA A 229 2.66 10.05 -31.05
N ALA A 230 2.59 9.68 -32.34
CA ALA A 230 1.45 10.00 -33.20
C ALA A 230 0.16 9.33 -32.71
N SER A 231 0.19 8.04 -32.39
CA SER A 231 -0.98 7.31 -31.88
C SER A 231 -1.52 7.89 -30.56
N ARG A 232 -0.64 8.35 -29.65
CA ARG A 232 -1.04 8.99 -28.38
C ARG A 232 -1.72 10.35 -28.57
N ARG A 233 -1.31 11.12 -29.58
CA ARG A 233 -1.96 12.40 -29.92
C ARG A 233 -3.34 12.21 -30.55
N SER A 234 -3.53 11.17 -31.35
CA SER A 234 -4.83 10.86 -31.93
C SER A 234 -5.87 10.39 -30.90
N GLN A 235 -5.44 9.81 -29.78
CA GLN A 235 -6.33 9.35 -28.70
C GLN A 235 -6.75 10.45 -27.71
N THR A 236 -6.05 11.59 -27.67
CA THR A 236 -6.34 12.68 -26.71
C THR A 236 -7.38 13.69 -27.23
N VAL A 237 -7.71 13.65 -28.52
CA VAL A 237 -8.70 14.56 -29.15
C VAL A 237 -10.14 14.04 -29.01
N THR A 238 -10.36 12.81 -28.52
CA THR A 238 -11.68 12.25 -28.28
C THR A 238 -12.11 12.45 -26.81
N ALA A 239 -12.36 13.71 -26.42
CA ALA A 239 -13.09 14.00 -25.18
C ALA A 239 -14.61 13.80 -25.44
N PRO A 240 -15.37 13.17 -24.52
CA PRO A 240 -16.79 12.91 -24.73
C PRO A 240 -17.59 14.21 -24.60
N GLN A 241 -18.34 14.56 -25.65
CA GLN A 241 -19.41 15.56 -25.57
C GLN A 241 -20.52 14.99 -24.68
N TRP A 242 -20.66 15.51 -23.46
CA TRP A 242 -21.86 15.29 -22.67
C TRP A 242 -22.96 16.19 -23.24
N SER A 243 -24.05 15.55 -23.68
CA SER A 243 -25.32 16.20 -24.05
C SER A 243 -26.11 16.56 -22.80
#